data_AF-A0A7S3WSY9-F1
#
_entry.id   AF-A0A7S3WSY9-F1
#
_cell.length_a   1.000
_cell.length_b   1.000
_cell.length_c   1.000
_cell.angle_alpha   90.00
_cell.angle_beta   90.00
_cell.angle_gamma   90.00
#
_symmetry.space_group_name_H-M   'P 1'
#
loop_
_entity.id
_entity.type
_entity.pdbx_description
1 polymer ?
#
loop_
_entity_poly.entity_id
_entity_poly.type
_entity_poly.pdbx_seq_one_letter_code
_entity_poly.pdbx_strand_id
1 'polypeptide(L)'
;VIAVPYYPPVIPTSPMPTIGAKRLLADGLAKVKRIADSCEPFCFLSSRSYIRASWLSSKLIRDADCVWPSEWVWHATDECSPKLKASDELWLEEWLPQRVLPASHSEISFLQYTSGSTGHPKGVAIGTRNLLANVMAMTHSSALTADYPPPGSNIIMVSWLPQYHDFGLIAGSLSTAMQGYRSDLMSPFTFIKHPTAWLQAISRLHETHQVISPSPNFGYALVTRRSKPHHLSSFRLSHWKAAFNGAEPIRPKTL
;
A
#
# COMPACT_ATOMS: atom_id res chain seq x y z
N VAL A 1 -12.25 -5.28 -16.85
CA VAL A 1 -10.90 -5.59 -16.31
C VAL A 1 -10.97 -5.41 -14.80
N ILE A 2 -10.53 -6.40 -14.02
CA ILE A 2 -10.56 -6.32 -12.55
C ILE A 2 -9.13 -6.22 -12.03
N ALA A 3 -8.86 -5.22 -11.17
CA ALA A 3 -7.54 -5.05 -10.59
C ALA A 3 -7.25 -6.08 -9.50
N VAL A 4 -5.99 -6.53 -9.39
CA VAL A 4 -5.54 -7.46 -8.37
C VAL A 4 -4.25 -6.92 -7.74
N PRO A 5 -4.33 -6.16 -6.63
CA PRO A 5 -3.17 -5.75 -5.86
C PRO A 5 -2.44 -6.99 -5.30
N TYR A 6 -1.13 -7.07 -5.49
CA TYR A 6 -0.32 -8.20 -5.02
C TYR A 6 1.02 -7.73 -4.45
N TYR A 7 1.59 -8.53 -3.54
CA TYR A 7 2.94 -8.30 -3.04
C TYR A 7 3.97 -8.78 -4.07
N PRO A 8 4.81 -7.89 -4.63
CA PRO A 8 5.80 -8.31 -5.61
C PRO A 8 6.92 -9.16 -4.95
N PRO A 9 7.44 -10.19 -5.64
CA PRO A 9 8.61 -10.93 -5.20
C PRO A 9 9.78 -10.01 -4.85
N VAL A 10 10.48 -10.31 -3.76
CA VAL A 10 11.64 -9.51 -3.35
C VAL A 10 12.84 -9.92 -4.19
N ILE A 11 13.26 -9.01 -5.08
CA ILE A 11 14.39 -9.24 -5.97
C ILE A 11 15.70 -9.04 -5.19
N PRO A 12 16.63 -10.01 -5.18
CA PRO A 12 17.92 -9.83 -4.56
C PRO A 12 18.75 -8.73 -5.22
N THR A 13 19.50 -7.98 -4.42
CA THR A 13 20.37 -6.89 -4.92
C THR A 13 21.73 -7.36 -5.41
N SER A 14 22.08 -8.63 -5.18
CA SER A 14 23.35 -9.26 -5.60
C SER A 14 23.09 -10.29 -6.69
N PRO A 15 23.95 -10.39 -7.73
CA PRO A 15 23.90 -11.47 -8.72
C PRO A 15 24.25 -12.83 -8.11
N MET A 16 24.93 -12.84 -6.96
CA MET A 16 25.23 -14.01 -6.14
C MET A 16 24.49 -13.87 -4.80
N PRO A 17 23.17 -14.08 -4.77
CA PRO A 17 22.35 -13.87 -3.58
C PRO A 17 22.64 -14.93 -2.51
N THR A 18 22.49 -14.55 -1.25
CA THR A 18 22.54 -15.48 -0.12
C THR A 18 21.40 -16.50 -0.21
N ILE A 19 21.55 -17.64 0.48
CA ILE A 19 20.49 -18.66 0.58
C ILE A 19 19.16 -18.05 1.04
N GLY A 20 19.21 -17.16 2.04
CA GLY A 20 18.02 -16.45 2.53
C GLY A 20 17.37 -15.55 1.48
N ALA A 21 18.17 -14.82 0.69
CA ALA A 21 17.64 -13.97 -0.38
C ALA A 21 17.03 -14.79 -1.53
N LYS A 22 17.62 -15.94 -1.88
CA LYS A 22 17.03 -16.87 -2.86
C LYS A 22 15.70 -17.43 -2.37
N ARG A 23 15.65 -17.86 -1.09
CA ARG A 23 14.41 -18.37 -0.48
C ARG A 23 13.30 -17.32 -0.49
N LEU A 24 13.61 -16.07 -0.17
CA LEU A 24 12.63 -14.97 -0.23
C LEU A 24 12.10 -14.74 -1.65
N LEU A 25 12.97 -14.84 -2.66
CA LEU A 25 12.57 -14.73 -4.06
C LEU A 25 11.66 -15.92 -4.45
N ALA A 26 12.07 -17.15 -4.16
CA ALA A 26 11.30 -18.36 -4.44
C ALA A 26 9.92 -18.33 -3.77
N ASP A 27 9.86 -17.99 -2.48
CA ASP A 27 8.60 -17.86 -1.73
C ASP A 27 7.70 -16.78 -2.34
N GLY A 28 8.27 -15.67 -2.80
CA GLY A 28 7.55 -14.59 -3.49
C GLY A 28 6.98 -15.03 -4.83
N LEU A 29 7.80 -15.68 -5.67
CA LEU A 29 7.39 -16.21 -6.98
C LEU A 29 6.28 -17.26 -6.83
N ALA A 30 6.43 -18.19 -5.88
CA ALA A 30 5.41 -19.19 -5.60
C ALA A 30 4.09 -18.57 -5.14
N LYS A 31 4.13 -17.49 -4.34
CA LYS A 31 2.93 -16.75 -3.93
C LYS A 31 2.23 -16.08 -5.11
N VAL A 32 2.99 -15.35 -5.95
CA VAL A 32 2.40 -14.70 -7.14
C VAL A 32 1.88 -15.72 -8.13
N LYS A 33 2.58 -16.86 -8.32
CA LYS A 33 2.09 -17.95 -9.16
C LYS A 33 0.75 -18.48 -8.67
N ARG A 34 0.56 -18.74 -7.38
CA ARG A 34 -0.74 -19.18 -6.85
C ARG A 34 -1.86 -18.16 -7.05
N ILE A 35 -1.55 -16.86 -7.01
CA ILE A 35 -2.52 -15.80 -7.34
C ILE A 35 -2.84 -15.83 -8.84
N ALA A 36 -1.82 -15.90 -9.69
CA ALA A 36 -1.96 -15.92 -11.14
C ALA A 36 -2.75 -17.15 -11.62
N ASP A 37 -2.46 -18.33 -11.07
CA ASP A 37 -3.19 -19.57 -11.35
C ASP A 37 -4.66 -19.50 -10.88
N SER A 38 -4.99 -18.60 -9.94
CA SER A 38 -6.34 -18.42 -9.40
C SER A 38 -7.18 -17.38 -10.13
N CYS A 39 -6.57 -16.33 -10.68
CA CYS A 39 -7.30 -15.24 -11.35
C CYS A 39 -6.99 -15.08 -12.84
N GLU A 40 -6.05 -15.85 -13.37
CA GLU A 40 -5.66 -15.86 -14.79
C GLU A 40 -5.40 -14.45 -15.35
N PRO A 41 -4.42 -13.70 -14.81
CA PRO A 41 -4.20 -12.32 -15.21
C PRO A 41 -3.71 -12.25 -16.66
N PHE A 42 -4.29 -11.35 -17.46
CA PHE A 42 -3.81 -11.11 -18.82
C PHE A 42 -2.50 -10.30 -18.85
N CYS A 43 -2.21 -9.51 -17.80
CA CYS A 43 -0.93 -8.82 -17.63
C CYS A 43 -0.61 -8.46 -16.16
N PHE A 44 0.65 -8.16 -15.92
CA PHE A 44 1.19 -7.63 -14.67
C PHE A 44 1.62 -6.18 -14.85
N LEU A 45 1.23 -5.33 -13.91
CA LEU A 45 1.61 -3.92 -13.88
C LEU A 45 2.65 -3.69 -12.79
N SER A 46 3.70 -2.95 -13.12
CA SER A 46 4.75 -2.56 -12.16
C SER A 46 5.52 -1.33 -12.65
N SER A 47 6.54 -0.90 -11.91
CA SER A 47 7.47 0.12 -12.38
C SER A 47 8.50 -0.47 -13.34
N ARG A 48 9.02 0.35 -14.26
CA ARG A 48 10.13 0.02 -15.14
C ARG A 48 11.33 -0.51 -14.37
N SER A 49 11.64 0.12 -13.24
CA SER A 49 12.75 -0.28 -12.38
C SER A 49 12.59 -1.71 -11.85
N TYR A 50 11.39 -2.08 -11.41
CA TYR A 50 11.10 -3.42 -10.92
C TYR A 50 11.11 -4.47 -12.04
N ILE A 51 10.53 -4.14 -13.21
CA ILE A 51 10.52 -5.04 -14.37
C ILE A 51 11.94 -5.34 -14.83
N ARG A 52 12.79 -4.31 -14.93
CA ARG A 52 14.22 -4.48 -15.27
C ARG A 52 14.95 -5.35 -14.25
N ALA A 53 14.72 -5.10 -12.96
CA ALA A 53 15.32 -5.91 -11.91
C ALA A 53 14.86 -7.38 -11.98
N SER A 54 13.58 -7.62 -12.28
CA SER A 54 13.02 -8.97 -12.43
C SER A 54 13.64 -9.70 -13.60
N TRP A 55 13.78 -9.02 -14.74
CA TRP A 55 14.42 -9.55 -15.94
C TRP A 55 15.91 -9.89 -15.70
N LEU A 56 16.67 -9.00 -15.05
CA LEU A 56 18.06 -9.29 -14.69
C LEU A 56 18.14 -10.48 -13.73
N SER A 57 17.29 -10.50 -12.70
CA SER A 57 17.22 -11.56 -11.70
C SER A 57 16.93 -12.92 -12.35
N SER A 58 16.04 -12.99 -13.33
CA SER A 58 15.69 -14.24 -14.03
C SER A 58 16.82 -14.77 -14.92
N LYS A 59 17.75 -13.91 -15.35
CA LYS A 59 18.95 -14.30 -16.12
C LYS A 59 20.10 -14.76 -15.22
N LEU A 60 20.26 -14.11 -14.06
CA LEU A 60 21.42 -14.29 -13.18
C LEU A 60 21.22 -15.41 -12.15
N ILE A 61 20.01 -15.56 -11.62
CA ILE A 61 19.71 -16.57 -10.59
C ILE A 61 19.23 -17.84 -11.27
N ARG A 62 20.13 -18.83 -11.40
CA ARG A 62 19.79 -20.17 -11.87
C ARG A 62 19.55 -21.08 -10.67
N ASP A 63 18.31 -21.08 -10.20
CA ASP A 63 17.85 -21.87 -9.07
C ASP A 63 16.50 -22.51 -9.42
N ALA A 64 16.32 -23.81 -9.11
CA ALA A 64 15.16 -24.57 -9.54
C ALA A 64 13.85 -24.05 -8.91
N ASP A 65 13.94 -23.41 -7.74
CA ASP A 65 12.78 -22.85 -7.05
C ASP A 65 12.48 -21.40 -7.47
N CYS A 66 13.38 -20.75 -8.22
CA CYS A 66 13.24 -19.36 -8.67
C CYS A 66 12.80 -19.28 -10.14
N VAL A 67 11.64 -19.86 -10.45
CA VAL A 67 11.10 -19.90 -11.82
C VAL A 67 10.24 -18.68 -12.12
N TRP A 68 10.60 -17.96 -13.17
CA TRP A 68 9.80 -16.87 -13.74
C TRP A 68 9.00 -17.41 -14.94
N PRO A 69 7.68 -17.47 -14.88
CA PRO A 69 6.89 -17.98 -15.99
C PRO A 69 7.01 -17.07 -17.22
N SER A 70 7.32 -17.66 -18.38
CA SER A 70 7.58 -16.92 -19.62
C SER A 70 6.33 -16.31 -20.24
N GLU A 71 5.16 -16.82 -19.89
CA GLU A 71 3.85 -16.36 -20.32
C GLU A 71 3.39 -15.08 -19.62
N TRP A 72 4.07 -14.67 -18.53
CA TRP A 72 3.73 -13.45 -17.82
C TRP A 72 4.09 -12.21 -18.63
N VAL A 73 3.06 -11.45 -19.02
CA VAL A 73 3.21 -10.18 -19.74
C VAL A 73 3.32 -9.04 -18.74
N TRP A 74 4.42 -8.29 -18.76
CA TRP A 74 4.68 -7.17 -17.85
C TRP A 74 4.59 -5.82 -18.56
N HIS A 75 3.93 -4.85 -17.94
CA HIS A 75 3.88 -3.46 -18.42
C HIS A 75 4.35 -2.47 -17.35
N ALA A 76 5.21 -1.54 -17.76
CA ALA A 76 5.72 -0.46 -16.94
C ALA A 76 4.71 0.71 -16.88
N THR A 77 4.06 0.92 -15.74
CA THR A 77 3.03 1.96 -15.61
C THR A 77 3.61 3.37 -15.63
N ASP A 78 4.87 3.53 -15.19
CA ASP A 78 5.63 4.78 -15.21
C ASP A 78 6.16 5.17 -16.60
N GLU A 79 5.90 4.35 -17.63
CA GLU A 79 6.14 4.66 -19.04
C GLU A 79 4.84 4.92 -19.82
N CYS A 80 3.67 4.59 -19.23
CA CYS A 80 2.37 4.69 -19.91
C CYS A 80 1.75 6.09 -19.91
N SER A 81 2.30 7.03 -19.14
CA SER A 81 1.73 8.37 -19.02
C SER A 81 2.80 9.46 -19.10
N PRO A 82 2.47 10.63 -19.67
CA PRO A 82 3.36 11.79 -19.59
C PRO A 82 3.65 12.15 -18.13
N LYS A 83 4.81 12.75 -17.89
CA LYS A 83 5.16 13.24 -16.55
C LYS A 83 4.30 14.44 -16.20
N LEU A 84 3.26 14.21 -15.41
CA LEU A 84 2.34 15.24 -14.94
C LEU A 84 2.80 15.75 -13.57
N LYS A 85 2.65 17.06 -13.33
CA LYS A 85 2.82 17.60 -11.99
C LYS A 85 1.60 17.21 -11.15
N ALA A 86 1.77 16.98 -9.85
CA ALA A 86 0.65 16.66 -8.97
C ALA A 86 -0.42 17.78 -8.92
N SER A 87 -0.03 19.03 -9.21
CA SER A 87 -0.94 20.19 -9.30
C SER A 87 -1.59 20.37 -10.66
N ASP A 88 -1.24 19.54 -11.64
CA ASP A 88 -1.79 19.60 -12.98
C ASP A 88 -3.00 18.66 -13.03
N GLU A 89 -4.19 19.23 -12.95
CA GLU A 89 -5.46 18.49 -13.01
C GLU A 89 -6.11 18.55 -14.40
N LEU A 90 -5.56 19.36 -15.32
CA LEU A 90 -6.13 19.52 -16.68
C LEU A 90 -6.18 18.20 -17.44
N TRP A 91 -5.18 17.33 -17.24
CA TRP A 91 -5.19 16.01 -17.85
C TRP A 91 -6.36 15.14 -17.37
N LEU A 92 -6.85 15.31 -16.13
CA LEU A 92 -8.02 14.57 -15.62
C LEU A 92 -9.29 15.02 -16.35
N GLU A 93 -9.46 16.32 -16.55
CA GLU A 93 -10.60 16.88 -17.28
C GLU A 93 -10.66 16.37 -18.72
N GLU A 94 -9.51 16.23 -19.39
CA GLU A 94 -9.44 15.64 -20.72
C GLU A 94 -9.64 14.12 -20.72
N TRP A 95 -9.13 13.41 -19.70
CA TRP A 95 -9.08 11.95 -19.67
C TRP A 95 -10.36 11.29 -19.16
N LEU A 96 -11.01 11.87 -18.13
CA LEU A 96 -12.16 11.26 -17.44
C LEU A 96 -13.43 11.13 -18.30
N PRO A 97 -13.92 12.17 -19.02
CA PRO A 97 -15.25 12.15 -19.62
C PRO A 97 -15.45 11.10 -20.71
N GLN A 98 -14.37 10.65 -21.36
CA GLN A 98 -14.42 9.71 -22.48
C GLN A 98 -14.10 8.26 -22.08
N ARG A 99 -13.68 8.02 -20.83
CA ARG A 99 -13.11 6.71 -20.43
C ARG A 99 -13.66 6.14 -19.13
N VAL A 100 -14.46 6.90 -18.37
CA VAL A 100 -15.09 6.42 -17.14
C VAL A 100 -16.59 6.32 -17.34
N LEU A 101 -17.10 5.11 -17.46
CA LEU A 101 -18.54 4.85 -17.37
C LEU A 101 -18.92 4.79 -15.87
N PRO A 102 -20.11 5.27 -15.47
CA PRO A 102 -20.59 5.07 -14.12
C PRO A 102 -20.59 3.58 -13.77
N ALA A 103 -19.82 3.20 -12.75
CA ALA A 103 -19.75 1.82 -12.31
C ALA A 103 -21.09 1.39 -11.69
N SER A 104 -21.52 0.17 -11.96
CA SER A 104 -22.68 -0.40 -11.26
C SER A 104 -22.33 -0.64 -9.79
N HIS A 105 -23.31 -0.51 -8.89
CA HIS A 105 -23.17 -0.85 -7.49
C HIS A 105 -22.77 -2.32 -7.27
N SER A 106 -23.16 -3.21 -8.19
CA SER A 106 -22.83 -4.64 -8.16
C SER A 106 -21.52 -4.99 -8.87
N GLU A 107 -20.86 -4.01 -9.50
CA GLU A 107 -19.61 -4.25 -10.22
C GLU A 107 -18.46 -4.53 -9.25
N ILE A 108 -17.58 -5.47 -9.63
CA ILE A 108 -16.38 -5.79 -8.84
C ILE A 108 -15.33 -4.71 -9.11
N SER A 109 -14.90 -4.01 -8.05
CA SER A 109 -13.85 -3.01 -8.14
C SER A 109 -12.46 -3.66 -8.23
N PHE A 110 -12.16 -4.61 -7.34
CA PHE A 110 -10.88 -5.33 -7.32
C PHE A 110 -10.97 -6.66 -6.57
N LEU A 111 -9.97 -7.53 -6.76
CA LEU A 111 -9.79 -8.72 -5.94
C LEU A 111 -8.72 -8.46 -4.88
N GLN A 112 -9.07 -8.60 -3.61
CA GLN A 112 -8.11 -8.56 -2.51
C GLN A 112 -7.70 -9.99 -2.13
N TYR A 113 -6.47 -10.37 -2.44
CA TYR A 113 -5.95 -11.64 -1.96
C TYR A 113 -5.56 -11.54 -0.50
N THR A 114 -5.95 -12.56 0.26
CA THR A 114 -5.56 -12.74 1.65
C THR A 114 -4.52 -13.84 1.75
N SER A 115 -3.64 -13.76 2.75
CA SER A 115 -2.56 -14.73 2.96
C SER A 115 -3.05 -16.15 3.24
N GLY A 116 -4.34 -16.33 3.59
CA GLY A 116 -5.04 -17.62 3.71
C GLY A 116 -4.34 -18.61 4.64
N SER A 117 -4.93 -18.92 5.81
CA SER A 117 -4.41 -19.95 6.73
C SER A 117 -4.32 -21.36 6.13
N THR A 118 -4.97 -21.60 4.98
CA THR A 118 -5.11 -22.91 4.32
C THR A 118 -4.19 -23.12 3.11
N GLY A 119 -3.16 -22.29 2.90
CA GLY A 119 -2.12 -22.49 1.87
C GLY A 119 -2.49 -22.04 0.44
N HIS A 120 -3.77 -22.12 0.06
CA HIS A 120 -4.28 -21.55 -1.19
C HIS A 120 -4.75 -20.10 -0.98
N PRO A 121 -4.23 -19.13 -1.75
CA PRO A 121 -4.64 -17.73 -1.63
C PRO A 121 -6.09 -17.59 -2.12
N LYS A 122 -6.92 -16.88 -1.35
CA LYS A 122 -8.33 -16.62 -1.69
C LYS A 122 -8.48 -15.17 -2.11
N GLY A 123 -8.95 -14.96 -3.34
CA GLY A 123 -9.28 -13.63 -3.87
C GLY A 123 -10.67 -13.22 -3.40
N VAL A 124 -10.74 -12.25 -2.50
CA VAL A 124 -12.02 -11.67 -2.07
C VAL A 124 -12.46 -10.68 -3.14
N ALA A 125 -13.58 -10.94 -3.79
CA ALA A 125 -14.18 -10.00 -4.75
C ALA A 125 -14.81 -8.82 -4.00
N ILE A 126 -14.22 -7.63 -4.14
CA ILE A 126 -14.71 -6.41 -3.50
C ILE A 126 -15.56 -5.65 -4.51
N GLY A 127 -16.87 -5.62 -4.28
CA GLY A 127 -17.80 -4.83 -5.09
C GLY A 127 -17.76 -3.34 -4.77
N THR A 128 -18.14 -2.50 -5.74
CA THR A 128 -18.22 -1.03 -5.58
C THR A 128 -19.09 -0.65 -4.38
N ARG A 129 -20.25 -1.30 -4.21
CA ARG A 129 -21.10 -1.09 -3.02
C ARG A 129 -20.42 -1.51 -1.72
N ASN A 130 -19.66 -2.60 -1.71
CA ASN A 130 -18.97 -3.05 -0.49
C ASN A 130 -17.89 -2.04 -0.07
N LEU A 131 -17.12 -1.57 -1.05
CA LEU A 131 -16.08 -0.58 -0.84
C LEU A 131 -16.65 0.73 -0.29
N LEU A 132 -17.69 1.27 -0.95
CA LEU A 132 -18.36 2.50 -0.51
C LEU A 132 -18.98 2.35 0.88
N ALA A 133 -19.69 1.25 1.14
CA ALA A 133 -20.28 0.99 2.44
C ALA A 133 -19.21 0.92 3.55
N ASN A 134 -18.09 0.25 3.29
CA ASN A 134 -16.99 0.15 4.25
C ASN A 134 -16.35 1.52 4.50
N VAL A 135 -16.08 2.31 3.46
CA VAL A 135 -15.50 3.66 3.62
C VAL A 135 -16.46 4.58 4.39
N MET A 136 -17.76 4.57 4.07
CA MET A 136 -18.75 5.35 4.82
C MET A 136 -18.82 4.94 6.30
N ALA A 137 -18.79 3.64 6.59
CA ALA A 137 -18.78 3.14 7.96
C ALA A 137 -17.52 3.54 8.72
N MET A 138 -16.34 3.48 8.08
CA MET A 138 -15.07 3.94 8.65
C MET A 138 -15.08 5.44 8.94
N THR A 139 -15.54 6.26 7.98
CA THR A 139 -15.64 7.71 8.15
C THR A 139 -16.59 8.07 9.29
N HIS A 140 -17.77 7.44 9.33
CA HIS A 140 -18.74 7.67 10.41
C HIS A 140 -18.16 7.27 11.77
N SER A 141 -17.57 6.07 11.87
CA SER A 141 -16.98 5.58 13.13
C SER A 141 -15.81 6.46 13.60
N SER A 142 -14.99 6.93 12.67
CA SER A 142 -13.86 7.80 13.01
C SER A 142 -14.31 9.15 13.51
N ALA A 143 -15.38 9.72 12.93
CA ALA A 143 -15.98 10.97 13.39
C ALA A 143 -16.56 10.91 14.82
N LEU A 144 -16.78 9.72 15.37
CA LEU A 144 -17.18 9.52 16.78
C LEU A 144 -15.99 9.57 17.75
N THR A 145 -14.75 9.56 17.25
CA THR A 145 -13.55 9.66 18.10
C THR A 145 -13.35 11.12 18.49
N ALA A 146 -13.18 11.39 19.80
CA ALA A 146 -13.12 12.74 20.35
C ALA A 146 -12.06 13.64 19.70
N ASP A 147 -10.93 13.06 19.31
CA ASP A 147 -9.81 13.80 18.70
C ASP A 147 -9.86 13.85 17.17
N TYR A 148 -10.86 13.22 16.53
CA TYR A 148 -10.94 13.20 15.08
C TYR A 148 -11.15 14.61 14.51
N PRO A 149 -10.48 14.96 13.39
CA PRO A 149 -10.63 16.29 12.80
C PRO A 149 -12.10 16.64 12.50
N PRO A 150 -12.58 17.84 12.88
CA PRO A 150 -13.94 18.26 12.55
C PRO A 150 -14.12 18.43 11.03
N PRO A 151 -15.36 18.35 10.51
CA PRO A 151 -15.66 18.64 9.11
C PRO A 151 -15.08 19.99 8.66
N GLY A 152 -14.52 20.04 7.46
CA GLY A 152 -13.86 21.25 6.92
C GLY A 152 -12.41 21.44 7.39
N SER A 153 -11.88 20.57 8.25
CA SER A 153 -10.45 20.57 8.57
C SER A 153 -9.60 20.21 7.35
N ASN A 154 -8.38 20.75 7.27
CA ASN A 154 -7.41 20.32 6.28
C ASN A 154 -6.78 18.98 6.70
N ILE A 155 -7.45 17.88 6.33
CA ILE A 155 -7.07 16.51 6.73
C ILE A 155 -6.10 15.91 5.70
N ILE A 156 -5.09 15.21 6.20
CA ILE A 156 -4.18 14.41 5.37
C ILE A 156 -3.96 13.03 5.98
N MET A 157 -3.93 12.02 5.12
CA MET A 157 -3.48 10.68 5.49
C MET A 157 -1.98 10.56 5.26
N VAL A 158 -1.24 10.12 6.27
CA VAL A 158 0.16 9.70 6.10
C VAL A 158 0.19 8.20 6.23
N SER A 159 0.66 7.47 5.21
CA SER A 159 0.68 6.01 5.24
C SER A 159 1.99 5.45 4.69
N TRP A 160 2.58 4.52 5.44
CA TRP A 160 3.64 3.65 4.93
C TRP A 160 3.12 2.24 4.61
N LEU A 161 1.83 1.99 4.87
CA LEU A 161 1.26 0.67 4.77
C LEU A 161 1.21 0.20 3.32
N PRO A 162 1.45 -1.09 3.09
CA PRO A 162 1.45 -1.63 1.74
C PRO A 162 0.07 -1.59 1.08
N GLN A 163 0.02 -1.11 -0.16
CA GLN A 163 -1.22 -1.02 -0.96
C GLN A 163 -1.68 -2.37 -1.53
N TYR A 164 -0.95 -3.45 -1.27
CA TYR A 164 -1.40 -4.82 -1.52
C TYR A 164 -2.12 -5.44 -0.31
N HIS A 165 -2.20 -4.71 0.80
CA HIS A 165 -2.94 -5.07 2.01
C HIS A 165 -4.15 -4.15 2.16
N ASP A 166 -5.26 -4.65 2.68
CA ASP A 166 -6.51 -3.87 2.83
C ASP A 166 -6.33 -2.58 3.65
N PHE A 167 -5.58 -2.64 4.75
CA PHE A 167 -5.29 -1.51 5.62
C PHE A 167 -4.49 -0.40 4.91
N GLY A 168 -3.58 -0.76 4.00
CA GLY A 168 -2.85 0.23 3.21
C GLY A 168 -3.65 0.74 2.01
N LEU A 169 -4.36 -0.15 1.33
CA LEU A 169 -5.12 0.17 0.13
C LEU A 169 -6.42 0.90 0.46
N ILE A 170 -7.31 0.27 1.22
CA ILE A 170 -8.63 0.78 1.52
C ILE A 170 -8.52 1.94 2.51
N ALA A 171 -7.93 1.70 3.69
CA ALA A 171 -7.85 2.76 4.70
C ALA A 171 -6.84 3.84 4.32
N GLY A 172 -5.64 3.45 3.90
CA GLY A 172 -4.54 4.39 3.64
C GLY A 172 -4.55 5.09 2.26
N SER A 173 -5.46 4.78 1.34
CA SER A 173 -5.47 5.41 0.01
C SER A 173 -6.88 5.61 -0.58
N LEU A 174 -7.68 4.55 -0.70
CA LEU A 174 -8.99 4.64 -1.35
C LEU A 174 -9.98 5.46 -0.52
N SER A 175 -9.96 5.33 0.81
CA SER A 175 -10.82 6.10 1.69
C SER A 175 -10.57 7.61 1.56
N THR A 176 -9.30 8.03 1.43
CA THR A 176 -8.98 9.45 1.25
C THR A 176 -9.39 9.96 -0.12
N ALA A 177 -9.19 9.17 -1.17
CA ALA A 177 -9.58 9.56 -2.52
C ALA A 177 -11.10 9.78 -2.61
N MET A 178 -11.90 8.91 -1.98
CA MET A 178 -13.36 9.06 -1.94
C MET A 178 -13.85 10.22 -1.07
N GLN A 179 -13.05 10.64 -0.09
CA GLN A 179 -13.37 11.77 0.80
C GLN A 179 -12.79 13.10 0.30
N GLY A 180 -12.00 13.09 -0.80
CA GLY A 180 -11.32 14.28 -1.31
C GLY A 180 -10.13 14.74 -0.44
N TYR A 181 -9.54 13.84 0.35
CA TYR A 181 -8.37 14.14 1.17
C TYR A 181 -7.06 13.81 0.43
N ARG A 182 -6.00 14.55 0.77
CA ARG A 182 -4.64 14.23 0.33
C ARG A 182 -4.11 12.99 1.08
N SER A 183 -3.29 12.20 0.39
CA SER A 183 -2.53 11.09 0.97
C SER A 183 -1.03 11.26 0.66
N ASP A 184 -0.21 11.31 1.70
CA ASP A 184 1.25 11.26 1.61
C ASP A 184 1.73 9.84 1.92
N LEU A 185 2.25 9.17 0.90
CA LEU A 185 2.61 7.76 0.95
C LEU A 185 4.13 7.56 1.00
N MET A 186 4.58 6.58 1.77
CA MET A 186 5.97 6.13 1.76
C MET A 186 6.07 4.61 1.60
N SER A 187 7.21 4.14 1.09
CA SER A 187 7.45 2.71 0.97
C SER A 187 7.50 2.03 2.36
N PRO A 188 6.84 0.87 2.55
CA PRO A 188 7.01 0.06 3.75
C PRO A 188 8.48 -0.28 4.03
N PHE A 189 9.29 -0.47 2.98
CA PHE A 189 10.71 -0.75 3.11
C PHE A 189 11.49 0.45 3.65
N THR A 190 11.11 1.67 3.25
CA THR A 190 11.70 2.90 3.82
C THR A 190 11.40 2.99 5.30
N PHE A 191 10.15 2.75 5.70
CA PHE A 191 9.76 2.73 7.11
C PHE A 191 10.53 1.68 7.91
N ILE A 192 10.59 0.44 7.44
CA ILE A 192 11.31 -0.65 8.15
C ILE A 192 12.79 -0.30 8.35
N LYS A 193 13.43 0.29 7.32
CA LYS A 193 14.84 0.71 7.39
C LYS A 193 15.03 1.92 8.30
N HIS A 194 14.15 2.91 8.21
CA HIS A 194 14.23 4.19 8.92
C HIS A 194 12.88 4.55 9.59
N PRO A 195 12.53 3.93 10.74
CA PRO A 195 11.20 4.10 11.34
C PRO A 195 10.85 5.55 11.69
N THR A 196 11.84 6.37 12.04
CA THR A 196 11.65 7.80 12.34
C THR A 196 11.24 8.61 11.11
N ALA A 197 11.43 8.10 9.89
CA ALA A 197 10.93 8.76 8.68
C ALA A 197 9.41 8.92 8.70
N TRP A 198 8.69 8.01 9.38
CA TRP A 198 7.26 8.13 9.62
C TRP A 198 6.92 9.35 10.49
N LEU A 199 7.57 9.48 11.64
CA LEU A 199 7.38 10.64 12.53
C LEU A 199 7.83 11.95 11.86
N GLN A 200 8.88 11.92 11.05
CA GLN A 200 9.33 13.07 10.26
C GLN A 200 8.26 13.49 9.24
N ALA A 201 7.66 12.55 8.52
CA ALA A 201 6.61 12.85 7.55
C ALA A 201 5.39 13.50 8.23
N ILE A 202 4.97 12.97 9.38
CA ILE A 202 3.90 13.56 10.18
C ILE A 202 4.31 14.95 10.67
N SER A 203 5.47 15.08 11.30
CA SER A 203 5.93 16.32 11.94
C SER A 203 6.10 17.49 10.97
N ARG A 204 6.40 17.24 9.70
CA ARG A 204 6.53 18.31 8.68
C ARG A 204 5.19 18.99 8.36
N LEU A 205 4.07 18.35 8.69
CA LEU A 205 2.73 18.83 8.36
C LEU A 205 2.08 19.65 9.49
N HIS A 206 2.79 19.85 10.61
CA HIS A 206 2.24 20.41 11.86
C HIS A 206 1.61 21.82 11.74
N GLU A 207 2.03 22.62 10.76
CA GLU A 207 1.50 23.98 10.51
C GLU A 207 0.40 24.00 9.45
N THR A 208 0.22 22.91 8.69
CA THR A 208 -0.60 22.93 7.47
C THR A 208 -1.77 21.98 7.50
N HIS A 209 -1.66 20.84 8.19
CA HIS A 209 -2.69 19.79 8.15
C HIS A 209 -2.92 19.14 9.52
N GLN A 210 -4.09 18.53 9.68
CA GLN A 210 -4.36 17.54 10.72
C GLN A 210 -4.13 16.14 10.14
N VAL A 211 -3.36 15.32 10.84
CA VAL A 211 -2.88 14.03 10.30
C VAL A 211 -3.67 12.87 10.87
N ILE A 212 -4.07 11.98 9.98
CA ILE A 212 -4.50 10.62 10.28
C ILE A 212 -3.39 9.68 9.80
N SER A 213 -2.97 8.74 10.63
CA SER A 213 -1.93 7.79 10.24
C SER A 213 -2.12 6.43 10.95
N PRO A 214 -2.59 5.40 10.23
CA PRO A 214 -2.77 4.06 10.76
C PRO A 214 -1.47 3.25 10.76
N SER A 215 -1.38 2.29 11.67
CA SER A 215 -0.27 1.33 11.70
C SER A 215 -0.64 0.06 12.47
N PRO A 216 -0.10 -1.12 12.12
CA PRO A 216 -0.13 -2.26 13.01
C PRO A 216 0.69 -2.02 14.28
N ASN A 217 0.43 -2.82 15.32
CA ASN A 217 1.11 -2.68 16.61
C ASN A 217 2.65 -2.72 16.46
N PHE A 218 3.18 -3.55 15.57
CA PHE A 218 4.62 -3.64 15.31
C PHE A 218 5.22 -2.32 14.80
N GLY A 219 4.45 -1.49 14.11
CA GLY A 219 4.92 -0.21 13.60
C GLY A 219 5.29 0.74 14.73
N TYR A 220 4.37 0.91 15.67
CA TYR A 220 4.62 1.67 16.91
C TYR A 220 5.80 1.08 17.69
N ALA A 221 5.82 -0.24 17.89
CA ALA A 221 6.91 -0.92 18.59
C ALA A 221 8.28 -0.76 17.91
N LEU A 222 8.31 -0.71 16.57
CA LEU A 222 9.54 -0.55 15.81
C LEU A 222 10.11 0.86 15.96
N VAL A 223 9.25 1.88 15.94
CA VAL A 223 9.63 3.28 16.19
C VAL A 223 10.21 3.43 17.59
N THR A 224 9.52 2.94 18.62
CA THR A 224 10.00 3.06 20.00
C THR A 224 11.31 2.32 20.21
N ARG A 225 11.44 1.10 19.68
CA ARG A 225 12.65 0.29 19.81
C ARG A 225 13.87 0.87 19.08
N ARG A 226 13.69 1.50 17.91
CA ARG A 226 14.80 1.99 17.07
C ARG A 226 15.12 3.47 17.25
N SER A 227 14.43 4.17 18.15
CA SER A 227 14.61 5.61 18.37
C SER A 227 15.15 5.90 19.77
N LYS A 228 16.02 6.90 19.88
CA LYS A 228 16.47 7.42 21.17
C LYS A 228 15.47 8.46 21.69
N PRO A 229 15.21 8.55 23.01
CA PRO A 229 14.22 9.48 23.56
C PRO A 229 14.39 10.95 23.11
N HIS A 230 15.61 11.48 23.11
CA HIS A 230 15.89 12.86 22.69
C HIS A 230 15.57 13.14 21.20
N HIS A 231 15.61 12.12 20.36
CA HIS A 231 15.25 12.26 18.96
C HIS A 231 13.72 12.30 18.80
N LEU A 232 13.00 11.53 19.60
CA LEU A 232 11.54 11.54 19.61
C LEU A 232 10.98 12.89 20.06
N SER A 233 11.61 13.54 21.04
CA SER A 233 11.18 14.86 21.52
C SER A 233 11.33 16.00 20.51
N SER A 234 12.06 15.79 19.39
CA SER A 234 12.16 16.80 18.33
C SER A 234 10.95 16.83 17.38
N PHE A 235 10.08 15.82 17.42
CA PHE A 235 8.92 15.75 16.53
C PHE A 235 7.71 16.48 17.11
N ARG A 236 7.07 17.32 16.29
CA ARG A 236 5.79 17.96 16.60
C ARG A 236 4.67 17.04 16.13
N LEU A 237 3.92 16.43 17.07
CA LEU A 237 2.90 15.42 16.76
C LEU A 237 1.50 15.75 17.31
N SER A 238 1.28 16.94 17.90
CA SER A 238 -0.03 17.33 18.46
C SER A 238 -1.15 17.45 17.43
N HIS A 239 -0.79 17.52 16.14
CA HIS A 239 -1.71 17.50 15.00
C HIS A 239 -1.97 16.10 14.45
N TRP A 240 -1.32 15.05 14.98
CA TRP A 240 -1.66 13.66 14.68
C TRP A 240 -2.94 13.28 15.45
N LYS A 241 -4.07 13.47 14.81
CA LYS A 241 -5.41 13.39 15.40
C LYS A 241 -5.97 11.98 15.50
N ALA A 242 -5.52 11.06 14.65
CA ALA A 242 -5.90 9.66 14.74
C ALA A 242 -4.73 8.71 14.42
N ALA A 243 -4.35 7.91 15.41
CA ALA A 243 -3.31 6.90 15.36
C ALA A 243 -3.93 5.50 15.49
N PHE A 244 -4.50 4.98 14.41
CA PHE A 244 -5.20 3.69 14.45
C PHE A 244 -4.22 2.52 14.57
N ASN A 245 -4.44 1.66 15.57
CA ASN A 245 -3.69 0.40 15.77
C ASN A 245 -4.57 -0.81 15.41
N GLY A 246 -4.19 -1.58 14.38
CA GLY A 246 -5.01 -2.69 13.87
C GLY A 246 -4.25 -3.67 12.99
N ALA A 247 -4.98 -4.54 12.28
CA ALA A 247 -4.45 -5.63 11.43
C ALA A 247 -3.65 -6.75 12.15
N GLU A 248 -3.40 -6.62 13.45
CA GLU A 248 -2.80 -7.64 14.31
C GLU A 248 -3.26 -7.45 15.78
N PRO A 249 -2.98 -8.42 16.69
CA PRO A 249 -3.33 -8.26 18.10
C PRO A 249 -2.71 -6.99 18.73
N ILE A 250 -3.56 -6.13 19.27
CA ILE A 250 -3.17 -4.89 19.95
C ILE A 250 -2.50 -5.24 21.28
N ARG A 251 -1.32 -4.67 21.55
CA ARG A 251 -0.56 -4.90 22.78
C ARG A 251 -0.50 -3.62 23.60
N PRO A 252 -1.17 -3.53 24.76
CA PRO A 252 -1.18 -2.32 25.58
C PRO A 252 0.22 -1.80 25.93
N LYS A 253 1.20 -2.68 26.16
CA LYS A 253 2.60 -2.29 26.46
C LYS A 253 3.31 -1.52 25.34
N THR A 254 2.75 -1.48 24.13
CA THR A 254 3.32 -0.76 22.97
C THR A 254 2.84 0.68 22.92
N LEU A 255 1.68 0.96 23.52
CA LEU A 255 1.01 2.27 23.55
C LEU A 255 1.39 3.00 24.84
#